data_AF-A0A7W4I7W4-F1
#
_entry.id   AF-A0A7W4I7W4-F1
#
_cell.length_a   1.000
_cell.length_b   1.000
_cell.length_c   1.000
_cell.angle_alpha   90.00
_cell.angle_beta   90.00
_cell.angle_gamma   90.00
#
_symmetry.space_group_name_H-M   'P 1'
#
loop_
_entity.id
_entity.type
_entity.pdbx_description
1 polymer ?
#
loop_
_entity_poly.entity_id
_entity_poly.type
_entity_poly.pdbx_seq_one_letter_code
_entity_poly.pdbx_strand_id
1 'polypeptide(L)'
;MSVVACWGGVEAPFQFAGRQPIARDDRDPTMASYTAGHLGFHGWMRAVDHAIARRIGLGVFDLPDRCWRDAYEERVLPRDAALEALEEEGCPLD
;
A
#
# COMPACT_ATOMS: atom_id res chain seq x y z
N MET A 1 -15.85 -1.82 5.81
CA MET A 1 -14.85 -1.19 4.90
C MET A 1 -14.04 -0.21 5.71
N SER A 2 -12.71 -0.20 5.58
CA SER A 2 -11.87 0.81 6.22
C SER A 2 -11.99 2.11 5.45
N VAL A 3 -12.40 3.20 6.12
CA VAL A 3 -12.47 4.53 5.52
C VAL A 3 -11.10 5.21 5.66
N VAL A 4 -10.61 5.88 4.61
CA VAL A 4 -9.37 6.67 4.69
C VAL A 4 -9.66 7.98 5.42
N ALA A 5 -8.92 8.25 6.49
CA ALA A 5 -9.00 9.52 7.22
C ALA A 5 -8.02 10.55 6.68
N CYS A 6 -6.81 10.12 6.30
CA CYS A 6 -5.79 10.98 5.73
C CYS A 6 -4.94 10.18 4.75
N TRP A 7 -4.73 10.72 3.55
CA TRP A 7 -3.83 10.14 2.56
C TRP A 7 -2.35 10.37 2.92
N GLY A 8 -2.08 11.42 3.69
CA GLY A 8 -0.73 11.85 4.03
C GLY A 8 -0.06 12.64 2.90
N GLY A 9 1.25 12.78 3.01
CA GLY A 9 2.11 13.56 2.11
C GLY A 9 3.58 13.23 2.39
N VAL A 10 4.51 14.06 1.91
CA VAL A 10 5.95 13.83 2.13
C VAL A 10 6.27 13.68 3.62
N GLU A 11 5.67 14.54 4.46
CA GLU A 11 5.94 14.59 5.91
C GLU A 11 4.78 14.09 6.78
N ALA A 12 3.69 13.61 6.18
CA ALA A 12 2.50 13.17 6.89
C ALA A 12 2.17 11.70 6.53
N PRO A 13 2.00 10.80 7.52
CA PRO A 13 1.68 9.40 7.26
C PRO A 13 0.23 9.19 6.78
N PHE A 14 0.01 8.09 6.06
CA PHE A 14 -1.31 7.60 5.68
C PHE A 14 -2.07 7.04 6.88
N GLN A 15 -3.39 7.23 6.93
CA GLN A 15 -4.21 6.85 8.07
C GLN A 15 -5.63 6.43 7.67
N PHE A 16 -6.08 5.30 8.24
CA PHE A 16 -7.49 4.92 8.23
C PHE A 16 -8.26 5.54 9.40
N ALA A 17 -9.54 5.84 9.22
CA ALA A 17 -10.44 6.33 10.26
C ALA A 17 -10.47 5.37 11.46
N GLY A 18 -10.32 5.94 12.66
CA GLY A 18 -10.30 5.18 13.91
C GLY A 18 -9.04 4.33 14.14
N ARG A 19 -7.98 4.49 13.34
CA ARG A 19 -6.70 3.80 13.51
C ARG A 19 -5.56 4.79 13.70
N GLN A 20 -4.47 4.34 14.33
CA GLN A 20 -3.21 5.09 14.33
C GLN A 20 -2.67 5.23 12.90
N PRO A 21 -1.95 6.32 12.58
CA PRO A 21 -1.30 6.45 11.29
C PRO A 21 -0.30 5.33 11.04
N ILE A 22 -0.18 4.90 9.79
CA ILE A 22 0.77 3.86 9.38
C ILE A 22 2.13 4.54 9.23
N ALA A 23 2.98 4.35 10.24
CA ALA A 23 4.32 4.93 10.30
C ALA A 23 5.26 4.30 9.26
N ARG A 24 6.33 5.02 8.94
CA ARG A 24 7.47 4.49 8.20
C ARG A 24 8.11 3.32 8.95
N ASP A 25 8.51 2.30 8.21
CA ASP A 25 9.22 1.12 8.72
C ASP A 25 10.46 0.85 7.88
N ASP A 26 11.63 1.20 8.40
CA ASP A 26 12.91 1.02 7.72
C ASP A 26 13.48 -0.41 7.83
N ARG A 27 12.76 -1.33 8.48
CA ARG A 27 13.16 -2.75 8.54
C ARG A 27 13.00 -3.45 7.19
N ASP A 28 12.14 -2.93 6.31
CA ASP A 28 12.02 -3.33 4.91
C ASP A 28 12.78 -2.31 4.04
N PRO A 29 14.04 -2.59 3.66
CA PRO A 29 14.85 -1.65 2.89
C PRO A 29 14.30 -1.44 1.47
N THR A 30 13.62 -2.45 0.89
CA THR A 30 13.02 -2.36 -0.45
C THR A 30 11.88 -1.35 -0.42
N MET A 31 10.95 -1.47 0.53
CA MET A 31 9.86 -0.52 0.74
C MET A 31 10.38 0.88 1.06
N ALA A 32 11.35 0.97 1.97
CA ALA A 32 11.93 2.23 2.41
C ALA A 32 12.60 2.99 1.26
N SER A 33 13.30 2.28 0.37
CA SER A 33 13.93 2.82 -0.84
C SER A 33 12.89 3.23 -1.87
N TYR A 34 11.93 2.35 -2.19
CA TYR A 34 10.90 2.58 -3.20
C TYR A 34 10.05 3.82 -2.92
N THR A 35 9.75 4.05 -1.64
CA THR A 35 8.90 5.17 -1.20
C THR A 35 9.66 6.49 -1.04
N ALA A 36 11.00 6.48 -1.15
CA ALA A 36 11.88 7.65 -1.21
C ALA A 36 11.60 8.72 -0.12
N GLY A 37 11.31 8.30 1.10
CA GLY A 37 11.06 9.22 2.22
C GLY A 37 9.61 9.73 2.34
N HIS A 38 8.76 9.51 1.34
CA HIS A 38 7.41 10.03 1.33
C HIS A 38 6.48 9.27 2.29
N LEU A 39 6.18 9.85 3.46
CA LEU A 39 5.49 9.16 4.56
C LEU A 39 4.06 8.68 4.21
N GLY A 40 3.29 9.48 3.46
CA GLY A 40 1.93 9.12 3.03
C GLY A 40 1.94 7.89 2.13
N PHE A 41 2.66 7.99 1.00
CA PHE A 41 2.88 6.90 0.07
C PHE A 41 3.45 5.63 0.75
N HIS A 42 4.41 5.78 1.67
CA HIS A 42 4.94 4.64 2.42
C HIS A 42 3.86 3.95 3.27
N GLY A 43 3.06 4.71 4.02
CA GLY A 43 1.97 4.16 4.81
C GLY A 43 0.90 3.49 3.93
N TRP A 44 0.62 4.05 2.75
CA TRP A 44 -0.29 3.47 1.76
C TRP A 44 0.25 2.15 1.18
N MET A 45 1.52 2.11 0.76
CA MET A 45 2.16 0.90 0.24
C MET A 45 2.17 -0.23 1.27
N ARG A 46 2.42 0.08 2.55
CA ARG A 46 2.32 -0.93 3.63
C ARG A 46 0.90 -1.47 3.80
N ALA A 47 -0.12 -0.67 3.53
CA ALA A 47 -1.51 -1.13 3.56
C ALA A 47 -1.85 -2.02 2.36
N VAL A 48 -1.31 -1.72 1.18
CA VAL A 48 -1.40 -2.56 -0.03
C VAL A 48 -0.71 -3.90 0.21
N ASP A 49 0.55 -3.87 0.65
CA ASP A 49 1.36 -5.05 0.97
C ASP A 49 0.64 -5.98 1.96
N HIS A 50 0.11 -5.41 3.05
CA HIS A 50 -0.69 -6.18 3.99
C HIS A 50 -1.95 -6.80 3.36
N ALA A 51 -2.60 -6.10 2.42
CA ALA A 51 -3.81 -6.60 1.76
C ALA A 51 -3.51 -7.73 0.76
N ILE A 52 -2.36 -7.69 0.08
CA ILE A 52 -1.85 -8.76 -0.79
C ILE A 52 -1.44 -9.96 0.06
N ALA A 53 -0.60 -9.74 1.06
CA ALA A 53 -0.07 -10.80 1.94
C ALA A 53 -1.17 -11.57 2.65
N ARG A 54 -2.27 -10.91 3.03
CA ARG A 54 -3.43 -11.58 3.63
C ARG A 54 -4.21 -12.51 2.70
N ARG A 55 -4.07 -12.35 1.37
CA ARG A 55 -4.77 -13.16 0.38
C ARG A 55 -3.92 -14.33 -0.09
N ILE A 56 -2.68 -14.06 -0.45
CA ILE A 56 -1.83 -15.04 -1.13
C ILE A 56 -0.53 -15.37 -0.39
N GLY A 57 -0.27 -14.74 0.76
CA GLY A 57 0.95 -14.98 1.56
C GLY A 57 2.24 -14.37 1.00
N LEU A 58 2.15 -13.60 -0.08
CA LEU A 58 3.26 -12.89 -0.73
C LEU A 58 3.18 -11.38 -0.47
N GLY A 59 4.31 -10.69 -0.51
CA GLY A 59 4.39 -9.24 -0.40
C GLY A 59 4.19 -8.52 -1.73
N VAL A 60 4.01 -7.20 -1.68
CA VAL A 60 3.82 -6.36 -2.88
C VAL A 60 5.00 -6.43 -3.85
N PHE A 61 6.22 -6.64 -3.34
CA PHE A 61 7.43 -6.75 -4.15
C PHE A 61 7.72 -8.17 -4.66
N ASP A 62 6.90 -9.16 -4.28
CA ASP A 62 6.94 -10.50 -4.87
C ASP A 62 6.08 -10.59 -6.15
N LEU A 63 5.23 -9.59 -6.40
CA LEU A 63 4.45 -9.44 -7.62
C LEU A 63 5.17 -8.54 -8.63
N PRO A 64 4.83 -8.62 -9.94
CA PRO A 64 5.31 -7.68 -10.93
C PRO A 64 5.05 -6.22 -10.53
N ASP A 65 6.00 -5.35 -10.86
CA ASP A 65 5.85 -3.92 -10.56
C ASP A 65 4.71 -3.32 -11.37
N ARG A 66 4.01 -2.37 -10.75
CA ARG A 66 2.97 -1.56 -11.38
C ARG A 66 3.14 -0.11 -10.98
N CYS A 67 2.34 0.77 -11.57
CA CYS A 67 2.34 2.19 -11.25
C CYS A 67 1.70 2.48 -9.87
N TRP A 68 2.30 1.97 -8.79
CA TRP A 68 1.83 2.14 -7.42
C TRP A 68 1.75 3.61 -7.00
N ARG A 69 2.69 4.43 -7.49
CA ARG A 69 2.70 5.87 -7.24
C ARG A 69 1.49 6.56 -7.86
N ASP A 70 1.16 6.24 -9.10
CA ASP A 70 0.02 6.83 -9.80
C ASP A 70 -1.29 6.44 -9.08
N ALA A 71 -1.44 5.17 -8.70
CA ALA A 71 -2.59 4.70 -7.92
C ALA A 71 -2.76 5.44 -6.58
N TYR A 72 -1.65 5.73 -5.88
CA TYR A 72 -1.68 6.53 -4.66
C TYR A 72 -2.12 7.99 -4.93
N GLU A 73 -1.59 8.61 -5.98
CA GLU A 73 -1.90 9.99 -6.36
C GLU A 73 -3.36 10.16 -6.81
N GLU A 74 -3.90 9.13 -7.50
CA GLU A 74 -5.31 9.02 -7.87
C GLU A 74 -6.23 8.63 -6.71
N ARG A 75 -5.67 8.39 -5.52
CA ARG A 75 -6.40 8.03 -4.30
C ARG A 75 -7.18 6.71 -4.43
N VAL A 76 -6.60 5.75 -5.15
CA VAL A 76 -7.08 4.36 -5.16
C VAL A 76 -6.91 3.77 -3.76
N LEU A 77 -7.97 3.15 -3.23
CA LEU A 77 -7.90 2.56 -1.90
C LEU A 77 -6.88 1.41 -1.88
N PRO A 78 -6.10 1.24 -0.80
CA PRO A 78 -5.08 0.18 -0.74
C PRO A 78 -5.63 -1.22 -1.03
N ARG A 79 -6.88 -1.48 -0.61
CA ARG A 79 -7.54 -2.76 -0.88
C ARG A 79 -7.87 -2.93 -2.36
N ASP A 80 -8.33 -1.87 -3.02
CA ASP A 80 -8.76 -1.93 -4.42
C ASP A 80 -7.52 -2.08 -5.31
N ALA A 81 -6.46 -1.31 -5.04
CA ALA A 81 -5.16 -1.50 -5.70
C ALA A 81 -4.59 -2.92 -5.48
N ALA A 82 -4.68 -3.47 -4.28
CA ALA A 82 -4.27 -4.85 -4.04
C ALA A 82 -5.10 -5.88 -4.83
N LEU A 83 -6.40 -5.67 -4.98
CA LEU A 83 -7.28 -6.56 -5.76
C LEU A 83 -6.97 -6.47 -7.25
N GLU A 84 -6.82 -5.27 -7.79
CA GLU A 84 -6.41 -5.05 -9.18
C GLU A 84 -5.09 -5.74 -9.49
N ALA A 85 -4.08 -5.59 -8.62
CA ALA A 85 -2.78 -6.25 -8.81
C ALA A 85 -2.90 -7.77 -8.83
N LEU A 86 -3.76 -8.34 -7.97
CA LEU A 86 -3.97 -9.78 -7.95
C LEU A 86 -4.75 -10.28 -9.16
N GLU A 87 -5.74 -9.51 -9.63
CA GLU A 87 -6.52 -9.82 -10.83
C GLU A 87 -5.65 -9.82 -12.09
N GLU A 88 -4.77 -8.82 -12.23
CA GLU A 88 -3.80 -8.71 -13.32
C GLU A 88 -2.88 -9.94 -13.41
N GLU A 89 -2.50 -10.50 -12.25
CA GLU A 89 -1.66 -11.70 -12.15
C GLU A 89 -2.45 -13.02 -12.24
N GLY A 90 -3.77 -12.97 -12.38
CA GLY A 90 -4.64 -14.15 -12.42
C GLY A 90 -4.70 -14.91 -11.08
N CYS A 91 -4.44 -14.24 -9.96
CA CYS A 91 -4.53 -14.84 -8.64
C CYS A 91 -5.99 -15.03 -8.19
N PRO A 92 -6.31 -16.16 -7.53
CA PRO A 92 -7.64 -16.39 -6.95
C PRO A 92 -7.98 -15.32 -5.89
N LEU A 93 -9.22 -14.80 -5.92
CA LEU A 93 -9.72 -13.72 -5.05
C LEU A 93 -10.75 -14.19 -3.99
N ASP A 94 -10.92 -15.50 -3.87
CA ASP A 94 -11.92 -16.20 -3.04
C ASP A 94 -11.79 -16.00 -1.52
#